data_AF-A0A523T8Z7-F1
#
_entry.id   AF-A0A523T8Z7-F1
#
_cell.length_a   1.000
_cell.length_b   1.000
_cell.length_c   1.000
_cell.angle_alpha   90.00
_cell.angle_beta   90.00
_cell.angle_gamma   90.00
#
_symmetry.space_group_name_H-M   'P 1'
#
loop_
_entity.id
_entity.type
_entity.pdbx_description
1 polymer ?
#
loop_
_entity_poly.entity_id
_entity_poly.type
_entity_poly.pdbx_seq_one_letter_code
_entity_poly.pdbx_strand_id
1 'polypeptide(L)'
;MDSKKLKKMYLDFFSENQHNLIPNSPLIPEYDPTVLFTPAGMHPLIPYFLGQPHPLGKKLMNVQKCFRTGDIECIGDSSHLTFFEMLGSWSLGDYFKKEAIRLSYEFLTNKRWLNLDKKRLFVTVFAGDQTAPRDCESYDSWSVLGVPDDRIFFLSKKDNWWGPVGNTGPCGPCTEMFYDTGKPLCGPTCRPSCLCGKYFELWNDVFMEYNKTSSGCYEVLKQKNVDTGMGVEHTAAMLEGKKNVFEIAAIRPIAKRVEEIASISMPTPVQEKSIRIITDHIRASTFFLGDERGVKPSNVDRGYVLRRLIRRAIRFGRLIGIERDFLSDLAEIVITLNESEYPLLREKE
;
A
#
# COMPACT_ATOMS: atom_id res chain seq x y z
N MET A 1 1.89 -9.55 -14.95
CA MET A 1 2.41 -10.48 -13.93
C MET A 1 1.44 -10.44 -12.76
N ASP A 2 0.94 -11.59 -12.28
CA ASP A 2 -0.05 -11.59 -11.19
C ASP A 2 0.57 -11.24 -9.82
N SER A 3 -0.30 -10.98 -8.84
CA SER A 3 0.09 -10.57 -7.50
C SER A 3 0.91 -11.63 -6.75
N LYS A 4 0.59 -12.92 -6.89
CA LYS A 4 1.33 -14.01 -6.22
C LYS A 4 2.77 -14.07 -6.72
N LYS A 5 2.97 -13.97 -8.03
CA LYS A 5 4.30 -13.93 -8.65
C LYS A 5 5.05 -12.65 -8.28
N LEU A 6 4.38 -11.49 -8.23
CA LEU A 6 4.96 -10.23 -7.77
C LEU A 6 5.48 -10.34 -6.33
N LYS A 7 4.65 -10.82 -5.40
CA LYS A 7 5.02 -11.01 -3.99
C LYS A 7 6.24 -11.92 -3.86
N LYS A 8 6.21 -13.10 -4.51
CA LYS A 8 7.34 -14.03 -4.49
C LYS A 8 8.62 -13.38 -5.03
N MET A 9 8.54 -12.70 -6.18
CA MET A 9 9.69 -12.07 -6.82
C MET A 9 10.32 -10.98 -5.95
N TYR A 10 9.50 -10.18 -5.26
CA TYR A 10 9.96 -9.17 -4.31
C TYR A 10 10.70 -9.81 -3.13
N LEU A 11 10.11 -10.84 -2.53
CA LEU A 11 10.73 -11.56 -1.41
C LEU A 11 12.03 -12.26 -1.82
N ASP A 12 12.08 -12.88 -3.00
CA ASP A 12 13.30 -13.48 -3.53
C ASP A 12 14.40 -12.42 -3.72
N PHE A 13 14.06 -11.25 -4.29
CA PHE A 13 15.02 -10.15 -4.50
C PHE A 13 15.61 -9.63 -3.19
N PHE A 14 14.77 -9.35 -2.20
CA PHE A 14 15.25 -8.81 -0.93
C PHE A 14 15.97 -9.86 -0.08
N SER A 15 15.61 -11.15 -0.21
CA SER A 15 16.36 -12.27 0.36
C SER A 15 17.80 -12.32 -0.18
N GLU A 16 17.98 -12.16 -1.50
CA GLU A 16 19.31 -12.09 -2.13
C GLU A 16 20.11 -10.86 -1.69
N ASN A 17 19.42 -9.79 -1.31
CA ASN A 17 20.01 -8.60 -0.70
C ASN A 17 20.06 -8.68 0.85
N GLN A 18 20.06 -9.90 1.40
CA GLN A 18 20.26 -10.20 2.83
C GLN A 18 19.22 -9.58 3.77
N HIS A 19 17.99 -9.39 3.30
CA HIS A 19 16.87 -9.01 4.16
C HIS A 19 16.21 -10.26 4.73
N ASN A 20 15.91 -10.23 6.02
CA ASN A 20 15.23 -11.32 6.69
C ASN A 20 13.71 -11.16 6.56
N LEU A 21 13.04 -12.23 6.14
CA LEU A 21 11.58 -12.28 6.11
C LEU A 21 11.05 -12.24 7.55
N ILE A 22 10.23 -11.22 7.85
CA ILE A 22 9.51 -11.11 9.12
C ILE A 22 8.04 -11.54 8.95
N PRO A 23 7.39 -12.07 9.99
CA PRO A 23 5.98 -12.43 9.90
C PRO A 23 5.10 -11.20 9.63
N ASN A 24 3.96 -11.43 8.99
CA ASN A 24 2.93 -10.41 8.83
C ASN A 24 2.35 -10.06 10.20
N SER A 25 2.18 -8.77 10.48
CA SER A 25 1.55 -8.34 11.72
C SER A 25 0.03 -8.33 11.61
N PRO A 26 -0.71 -8.50 12.72
CA PRO A 26 -2.16 -8.37 12.71
C PRO A 26 -2.62 -7.01 12.14
N LEU A 27 -3.79 -6.99 11.50
CA LEU A 27 -4.47 -5.74 11.10
C LEU A 27 -4.81 -4.88 12.31
N ILE A 28 -4.94 -5.51 13.47
CA ILE A 28 -5.32 -4.87 14.72
C ILE A 28 -4.07 -4.75 15.61
N PRO A 29 -3.54 -3.53 15.80
CA PRO A 29 -2.27 -3.32 16.49
C PRO A 29 -2.38 -3.56 17.99
N GLU A 30 -1.36 -4.21 18.57
CA GLU A 30 -1.36 -4.67 19.97
C GLU A 30 -1.19 -3.56 20.99
N TYR A 31 -0.24 -2.65 20.74
CA TYR A 31 0.23 -1.68 21.73
C TYR A 31 0.15 -0.22 21.28
N ASP A 32 -0.64 0.08 20.26
CA ASP A 32 -0.83 1.46 19.78
C ASP A 32 -2.29 1.90 19.90
N PRO A 33 -2.63 2.76 20.89
CA PRO A 33 -3.98 3.29 21.05
C PRO A 33 -4.28 4.44 20.08
N THR A 34 -3.30 4.97 19.36
CA THR A 34 -3.45 6.14 18.48
C THR A 34 -3.99 5.79 17.10
N VAL A 35 -3.93 4.51 16.72
CA VAL A 35 -4.49 4.01 15.46
C VAL A 35 -5.45 2.84 15.66
N LEU A 36 -6.50 2.82 14.85
CA LEU A 36 -7.49 1.74 14.87
C LEU A 36 -6.97 0.47 14.21
N PHE A 37 -6.16 0.60 13.17
CA PHE A 37 -5.65 -0.50 12.35
C PHE A 37 -4.21 -0.22 11.90
N THR A 38 -3.51 -1.29 11.51
CA THR A 38 -2.18 -1.25 10.90
C THR A 38 -2.28 -0.64 9.48
N PRO A 39 -1.85 0.63 9.25
CA PRO A 39 -2.08 1.32 7.98
C PRO A 39 -0.95 1.13 6.95
N ALA A 40 0.20 0.61 7.39
CA ALA A 40 1.42 0.42 6.62
C ALA A 40 2.32 -0.66 7.26
N GLY A 41 3.25 -1.20 6.46
CA GLY A 41 4.25 -2.19 6.90
C GLY A 41 5.17 -1.72 8.03
N MET A 42 5.44 -0.41 8.10
CA MET A 42 6.32 0.18 9.10
C MET A 42 5.72 0.24 10.50
N HIS A 43 4.40 0.19 10.63
CA HIS A 43 3.72 0.49 11.89
C HIS A 43 4.10 -0.46 13.04
N PRO A 44 4.15 -1.78 12.83
CA PRO A 44 4.65 -2.73 13.84
C PRO A 44 6.16 -2.57 14.13
N LEU A 45 6.89 -1.83 13.29
CA LEU A 45 8.34 -1.66 13.41
C LEU A 45 8.77 -0.36 14.10
N ILE A 46 7.82 0.48 14.54
CA ILE A 46 8.10 1.75 15.24
C ILE A 46 9.13 1.62 16.37
N PRO A 47 9.04 0.64 17.29
CA PRO A 47 10.03 0.52 18.37
C PRO A 47 11.46 0.34 17.86
N TYR A 48 11.63 -0.37 16.73
CA TYR A 48 12.93 -0.63 16.15
C TYR A 48 13.50 0.57 15.40
N PHE A 49 12.65 1.37 14.74
CA PHE A 49 13.07 2.65 14.17
C PHE A 49 13.56 3.65 15.23
N LEU A 50 13.02 3.56 16.45
CA LEU A 50 13.42 4.35 17.61
C LEU A 50 14.71 3.82 18.30
N GLY A 51 15.27 2.71 17.82
CA GLY A 51 16.57 2.19 18.25
C GLY A 51 16.54 0.88 19.03
N GLN A 52 15.36 0.27 19.21
CA GLN A 52 15.31 -1.10 19.74
C GLN A 52 15.90 -2.08 18.71
N PRO A 53 16.72 -3.08 19.12
CA PRO A 53 17.18 -4.11 18.20
C PRO A 53 16.03 -5.07 17.84
N HIS A 54 15.92 -5.42 16.55
CA HIS A 54 15.00 -6.45 16.08
C HIS A 54 15.65 -7.84 16.13
N PRO A 55 14.95 -8.91 16.57
CA PRO A 55 15.54 -10.24 16.75
C PRO A 55 16.07 -10.87 15.45
N LEU A 56 15.50 -10.49 14.31
CA LEU A 56 15.92 -10.95 12.98
C LEU A 56 16.93 -10.00 12.30
N GLY A 57 17.62 -9.14 13.07
CA GLY A 57 18.66 -8.25 12.54
C GLY A 57 18.13 -6.93 11.99
N LYS A 58 18.94 -6.26 11.17
CA LYS A 58 18.71 -4.87 10.77
C LYS A 58 18.06 -4.68 9.40
N LYS A 59 18.10 -5.69 8.54
CA LYS A 59 17.51 -5.67 7.20
C LYS A 59 16.32 -6.61 7.19
N LEU A 60 15.12 -6.08 6.99
CA LEU A 60 13.88 -6.84 7.13
C LEU A 60 13.02 -6.68 5.89
N MET A 61 12.19 -7.66 5.59
CA MET A 61 11.19 -7.57 4.52
C MET A 61 9.92 -8.35 4.89
N ASN A 62 8.77 -7.93 4.36
CA ASN A 62 7.55 -8.74 4.40
C ASN A 62 6.53 -8.33 3.32
N VAL A 63 5.39 -9.02 3.35
CA VAL A 63 4.14 -8.54 2.79
C VAL A 63 3.21 -8.25 3.96
N GLN A 64 2.84 -6.99 4.20
CA GLN A 64 2.00 -6.58 5.33
C GLN A 64 0.53 -6.45 4.88
N LYS A 65 -0.39 -7.03 5.67
CA LYS A 65 -1.83 -6.71 5.59
C LYS A 65 -2.04 -5.28 6.08
N CYS A 66 -2.62 -4.41 5.25
CA CYS A 66 -2.89 -3.02 5.61
C CYS A 66 -4.38 -2.70 5.56
N PHE A 67 -4.83 -1.85 6.49
CA PHE A 67 -6.18 -1.29 6.46
C PHE A 67 -6.15 0.23 6.64
N ARG A 68 -6.77 0.96 5.72
CA ARG A 68 -6.85 2.44 5.76
C ARG A 68 -8.29 2.92 5.87
N THR A 69 -8.62 3.52 7.01
CA THR A 69 -9.93 4.14 7.25
C THR A 69 -10.15 5.42 6.45
N GLY A 70 -9.07 6.16 6.14
CA GLY A 70 -9.13 7.41 5.38
C GLY A 70 -9.65 7.22 3.95
N ASP A 71 -9.44 6.04 3.37
CA ASP A 71 -9.77 5.75 1.97
C ASP A 71 -11.22 5.27 1.79
N ILE A 72 -11.97 5.06 2.88
CA ILE A 72 -13.34 4.50 2.87
C ILE A 72 -14.29 5.29 1.97
N GLU A 73 -14.16 6.61 1.88
CA GLU A 73 -15.02 7.44 1.02
C GLU A 73 -14.59 7.45 -0.45
N CYS A 74 -13.33 7.14 -0.74
CA CYS A 74 -12.80 7.05 -2.10
C CYS A 74 -13.15 5.72 -2.78
N ILE A 75 -13.50 4.69 -2.00
CA ILE A 75 -13.84 3.36 -2.53
C ILE A 75 -14.96 3.44 -3.57
N GLY A 76 -14.74 2.71 -4.66
CA GLY A 76 -15.60 2.70 -5.83
C GLY A 76 -14.98 3.40 -7.04
N ASP A 77 -13.86 4.11 -6.86
CA ASP A 77 -13.01 4.53 -7.96
C ASP A 77 -12.13 3.38 -8.50
N SER A 78 -11.16 3.68 -9.35
CA SER A 78 -10.31 2.68 -10.02
C SER A 78 -9.14 2.17 -9.18
N SER A 79 -8.85 2.74 -8.02
CA SER A 79 -7.58 2.50 -7.32
C SER A 79 -7.69 2.33 -5.81
N HIS A 80 -8.57 3.04 -5.11
CA HIS A 80 -8.58 2.98 -3.64
C HIS A 80 -9.14 1.65 -3.12
N LEU A 81 -8.49 1.14 -2.08
CA LEU A 81 -8.86 -0.06 -1.35
C LEU A 81 -8.83 0.25 0.15
N THR A 82 -9.78 -0.30 0.92
CA THR A 82 -9.71 -0.24 2.38
C THR A 82 -8.71 -1.23 2.92
N PHE A 83 -8.71 -2.45 2.35
CA PHE A 83 -7.74 -3.51 2.62
C PHE A 83 -6.86 -3.75 1.40
N PHE A 84 -5.56 -3.77 1.62
CA PHE A 84 -4.57 -4.07 0.59
C PHE A 84 -3.32 -4.68 1.20
N GLU A 85 -2.49 -5.28 0.38
CA GLU A 85 -1.19 -5.82 0.79
C GLU A 85 -0.08 -4.83 0.42
N MET A 86 0.85 -4.60 1.33
CA MET A 86 2.01 -3.74 1.12
C MET A 86 3.28 -4.58 1.17
N LEU A 87 4.04 -4.57 0.07
CA LEU A 87 5.39 -5.11 0.03
C LEU A 87 6.33 -4.10 0.68
N GLY A 88 7.03 -4.55 1.73
CA GLY A 88 7.88 -3.70 2.53
C GLY A 88 9.29 -4.25 2.70
N SER A 89 10.24 -3.33 2.74
CA SER A 89 11.65 -3.58 3.05
C SER A 89 12.15 -2.48 3.98
N TRP A 90 12.99 -2.86 4.93
CA TRP A 90 13.42 -1.97 6.00
C TRP A 90 14.90 -2.09 6.28
N SER A 91 15.52 -0.94 6.51
CA SER A 91 16.84 -0.81 7.09
C SER A 91 16.74 -0.15 8.46
N LEU A 92 17.17 -0.85 9.50
CA LEU A 92 17.18 -0.39 10.88
C LEU A 92 18.59 0.05 11.27
N GLY A 93 18.98 1.27 10.88
CA GLY A 93 20.31 1.80 11.15
C GLY A 93 21.44 1.01 10.47
N ASP A 94 21.20 0.51 9.25
CA ASP A 94 22.17 -0.22 8.42
C ASP A 94 22.53 0.60 7.17
N TYR A 95 21.78 0.45 6.08
CA TYR A 95 21.89 1.27 4.88
C TYR A 95 20.86 2.42 4.86
N PHE A 96 21.06 3.40 3.96
CA PHE A 96 20.18 4.57 3.83
C PHE A 96 19.88 4.89 2.35
N LYS A 97 19.65 6.16 2.00
CA LYS A 97 19.16 6.65 0.70
C LYS A 97 19.83 6.00 -0.52
N LYS A 98 21.16 6.13 -0.64
CA LYS A 98 21.90 5.65 -1.82
C LYS A 98 21.65 4.17 -2.12
N GLU A 99 21.70 3.33 -1.09
CA GLU A 99 21.53 1.88 -1.26
C GLU A 99 20.05 1.51 -1.43
N ALA A 100 19.14 2.14 -0.67
CA ALA A 100 17.70 1.94 -0.84
C ALA A 100 17.27 2.23 -2.29
N ILE A 101 17.64 3.39 -2.81
CA ILE A 101 17.35 3.82 -4.17
C ILE A 101 17.98 2.89 -5.21
N ARG A 102 19.21 2.41 -4.97
CA ARG A 102 19.86 1.41 -5.82
C ARG A 102 19.06 0.11 -5.89
N LEU A 103 18.62 -0.41 -4.74
CA LEU A 103 17.81 -1.63 -4.64
C LEU A 103 16.46 -1.46 -5.34
N SER A 104 15.77 -0.35 -5.07
CA SER A 104 14.50 -0.02 -5.70
C SER A 104 14.62 0.07 -7.23
N TYR A 105 15.62 0.79 -7.74
CA TYR A 105 15.90 0.87 -9.17
C TYR A 105 16.26 -0.49 -9.80
N GLU A 106 17.05 -1.30 -9.11
CA GLU A 106 17.43 -2.63 -9.57
C GLU A 106 16.21 -3.55 -9.68
N PHE A 107 15.37 -3.62 -8.65
CA PHE A 107 14.16 -4.44 -8.66
C PHE A 107 13.21 -4.03 -9.79
N LEU A 108 13.01 -2.72 -9.97
CA LEU A 108 12.11 -2.21 -11.00
C LEU A 108 12.65 -2.45 -12.43
N THR A 109 13.96 -2.33 -12.67
CA THR A 109 14.48 -2.18 -14.04
C THR A 109 15.38 -3.31 -14.52
N ASN A 110 15.87 -4.18 -13.63
CA ASN A 110 16.72 -5.29 -14.02
C ASN A 110 15.90 -6.36 -14.77
N LYS A 111 16.51 -6.95 -15.82
CA LYS A 111 15.90 -7.98 -16.66
C LYS A 111 15.46 -9.23 -15.90
N ARG A 112 16.10 -9.52 -14.76
CA ARG A 112 15.80 -10.66 -13.89
C ARG A 112 14.53 -10.45 -13.05
N TRP A 113 14.19 -9.21 -12.75
CA TRP A 113 13.11 -8.83 -11.84
C TRP A 113 11.92 -8.28 -12.63
N LEU A 114 11.45 -7.07 -12.35
CA LEU A 114 10.28 -6.52 -13.04
C LEU A 114 10.55 -6.15 -14.50
N ASN A 115 11.81 -5.86 -14.85
CA ASN A 115 12.21 -5.48 -16.21
C ASN A 115 11.35 -4.35 -16.81
N LEU A 116 11.01 -3.34 -16.00
CA LEU A 116 10.26 -2.18 -16.46
C LEU A 116 11.10 -1.34 -17.41
N ASP A 117 10.43 -0.69 -18.36
CA ASP A 117 11.10 0.24 -19.26
C ASP A 117 11.59 1.46 -18.48
N LYS A 118 12.90 1.57 -18.35
CA LYS A 118 13.59 2.71 -17.72
C LYS A 118 13.17 4.06 -18.29
N LYS A 119 12.74 4.11 -19.55
CA LYS A 119 12.28 5.36 -20.19
C LYS A 119 10.95 5.87 -19.65
N ARG A 120 10.20 5.01 -18.97
CA ARG A 120 8.88 5.30 -18.40
C ARG A 120 8.93 5.45 -16.87
N LEU A 121 10.11 5.32 -16.26
CA LEU A 121 10.31 5.55 -14.83
C LEU A 121 10.50 7.04 -14.56
N PHE A 122 9.70 7.54 -13.63
CA PHE A 122 9.73 8.90 -13.09
C PHE A 122 9.87 8.80 -11.58
N VAL A 123 10.52 9.77 -10.95
CA VAL A 123 10.71 9.76 -9.50
C VAL A 123 10.44 11.13 -8.91
N THR A 124 10.02 11.17 -7.66
CA THR A 124 9.83 12.40 -6.89
C THR A 124 10.76 12.42 -5.69
N VAL A 125 11.18 13.59 -5.25
CA VAL A 125 12.05 13.80 -4.08
C VAL A 125 11.59 15.04 -3.31
N PHE A 126 11.93 15.12 -2.03
CA PHE A 126 11.47 16.21 -1.18
C PHE A 126 12.11 17.56 -1.55
N ALA A 127 11.28 18.57 -1.85
CA ALA A 127 11.68 19.92 -2.24
C ALA A 127 12.32 20.74 -1.11
N GLY A 128 12.20 20.30 0.14
CA GLY A 128 12.57 21.10 1.30
C GLY A 128 11.47 22.09 1.70
N ASP A 129 11.51 22.51 2.95
CA ASP A 129 10.72 23.61 3.49
C ASP A 129 11.45 24.26 4.68
N GLN A 130 10.74 25.03 5.50
CA GLN A 130 11.32 25.68 6.68
C GLN A 130 11.70 24.69 7.79
N THR A 131 11.19 23.45 7.75
CA THR A 131 11.37 22.43 8.79
C THR A 131 12.43 21.39 8.44
N ALA A 132 12.68 21.16 7.15
CA ALA A 132 13.70 20.21 6.70
C ALA A 132 14.29 20.63 5.34
N PRO A 133 15.58 20.36 5.10
CA PRO A 133 16.26 20.74 3.87
C PRO A 133 15.71 19.98 2.66
N ARG A 134 15.98 20.52 1.47
CA ARG A 134 15.76 19.83 0.20
C ARG A 134 16.57 18.54 0.14
N ASP A 135 15.98 17.47 -0.35
CA ASP A 135 16.61 16.15 -0.41
C ASP A 135 17.48 15.97 -1.66
N CYS A 136 18.63 16.64 -1.67
CA CYS A 136 19.60 16.53 -2.76
C CYS A 136 20.29 15.14 -2.80
N GLU A 137 20.41 14.45 -1.66
CA GLU A 137 21.06 13.13 -1.61
C GLU A 137 20.26 12.08 -2.41
N SER A 138 18.93 12.09 -2.30
CA SER A 138 18.07 11.23 -3.10
C SER A 138 18.11 11.60 -4.59
N TYR A 139 18.13 12.90 -4.91
CA TYR A 139 18.28 13.37 -6.29
C TYR A 139 19.57 12.85 -6.93
N ASP A 140 20.71 13.05 -6.27
CA ASP A 140 22.02 12.63 -6.77
C ASP A 140 22.07 11.11 -6.93
N SER A 141 21.46 10.37 -6.00
CA SER A 141 21.37 8.91 -6.06
C SER A 141 20.61 8.43 -7.30
N TRP A 142 19.48 9.05 -7.65
CA TRP A 142 18.73 8.74 -8.86
C TRP A 142 19.48 9.15 -10.14
N SER A 143 20.11 10.32 -10.14
CA SER A 143 20.88 10.83 -11.28
C SER A 143 22.06 9.90 -11.61
N VAL A 144 22.79 9.42 -10.60
CA VAL A 144 23.88 8.45 -10.76
C VAL A 144 23.42 7.11 -11.36
N LEU A 145 22.17 6.70 -11.09
CA LEU A 145 21.57 5.49 -11.70
C LEU A 145 21.08 5.72 -13.14
N GLY A 146 21.21 6.95 -13.65
CA GLY A 146 20.88 7.32 -15.02
C GLY A 146 19.41 7.69 -15.22
N VAL A 147 18.69 8.08 -14.16
CA VAL A 147 17.38 8.72 -14.31
C VAL A 147 17.61 10.16 -14.78
N PRO A 148 17.07 10.58 -15.93
CA PRO A 148 17.28 11.93 -16.44
C PRO A 148 16.66 13.00 -15.54
N ASP A 149 17.27 14.19 -15.49
CA ASP A 149 16.83 15.31 -14.65
C ASP A 149 15.36 15.72 -14.90
N ASP A 150 14.88 15.64 -16.14
CA ASP A 150 13.48 15.93 -16.50
C ASP A 150 12.47 14.87 -16.01
N ARG A 151 12.96 13.83 -15.33
CA ARG A 151 12.16 12.77 -14.68
C ARG A 151 12.32 12.71 -13.16
N ILE A 152 13.12 13.61 -12.58
CA ILE A 152 13.30 13.73 -11.13
C ILE A 152 12.62 15.00 -10.65
N PHE A 153 11.47 14.86 -9.98
CA PHE A 153 10.63 16.00 -9.59
C PHE A 153 10.80 16.31 -8.10
N PHE A 154 11.12 17.57 -7.78
CA PHE A 154 11.06 18.04 -6.39
C PHE A 154 9.63 18.44 -6.04
N LEU A 155 9.01 17.75 -5.07
CA LEU A 155 7.66 18.07 -4.59
C LEU A 155 7.63 18.44 -3.11
N SER A 156 6.53 19.09 -2.72
CA SER A 156 6.35 19.62 -1.38
C SER A 156 6.22 18.54 -0.31
N LYS A 157 6.21 18.97 0.96
CA LYS A 157 5.96 18.12 2.13
C LYS A 157 4.63 17.36 2.08
N LYS A 158 3.66 17.82 1.29
CA LYS A 158 2.39 17.09 1.10
C LYS A 158 2.60 15.75 0.38
N ASP A 159 3.53 15.71 -0.57
CA ASP A 159 3.72 14.57 -1.47
C ASP A 159 4.97 13.76 -1.07
N ASN A 160 6.08 14.42 -0.71
CA ASN A 160 7.37 13.76 -0.44
C ASN A 160 7.80 13.80 1.04
N TRP A 161 6.83 13.68 1.95
CA TRP A 161 7.12 13.49 3.36
C TRP A 161 6.13 12.52 3.97
N TRP A 162 6.66 11.50 4.64
CA TRP A 162 5.82 10.47 5.23
C TRP A 162 5.91 10.49 6.75
N GLY A 163 4.73 10.38 7.37
CA GLY A 163 4.57 10.22 8.81
C GLY A 163 4.58 11.51 9.64
N PRO A 164 4.50 11.35 10.98
CA PRO A 164 4.42 10.06 11.67
C PRO A 164 3.08 9.35 11.49
N VAL A 165 3.03 8.06 11.79
CA VAL A 165 1.76 7.37 12.04
C VAL A 165 1.16 7.95 13.32
N GLY A 166 -0.01 8.59 13.22
CA GLY A 166 -0.61 9.32 14.33
C GLY A 166 -0.01 10.73 14.50
N ASN A 167 0.06 11.21 15.75
CA ASN A 167 0.45 12.60 16.04
C ASN A 167 1.96 12.77 16.28
N THR A 168 2.66 11.70 16.69
CA THR A 168 4.09 11.71 17.06
C THR A 168 4.78 10.44 16.57
N GLY A 169 6.09 10.47 16.38
CA GLY A 169 6.89 9.28 16.03
C GLY A 169 7.84 9.48 14.85
N PRO A 170 8.46 8.39 14.38
CA PRO A 170 9.37 8.38 13.24
C PRO A 170 8.70 8.90 11.96
N CYS A 171 9.41 9.76 11.23
CA CYS A 171 8.98 10.36 9.98
C CYS A 171 10.20 10.87 9.19
N GLY A 172 9.98 11.28 7.94
CA GLY A 172 11.04 11.90 7.16
C GLY A 172 10.67 12.17 5.70
N PRO A 173 11.63 12.74 4.94
CA PRO A 173 11.47 12.88 3.51
C PRO A 173 11.38 11.50 2.85
N CYS A 174 10.71 11.45 1.71
CA CYS A 174 10.62 10.22 0.94
C CYS A 174 10.84 10.48 -0.55
N THR A 175 11.16 9.42 -1.27
CA THR A 175 11.20 9.41 -2.74
C THR A 175 10.22 8.38 -3.26
N GLU A 176 9.41 8.77 -4.25
CA GLU A 176 8.40 7.87 -4.80
C GLU A 176 8.72 7.59 -6.27
N MET A 177 8.52 6.33 -6.65
CA MET A 177 8.72 5.83 -8.00
C MET A 177 7.37 5.78 -8.71
N PHE A 178 7.31 6.39 -9.89
CA PHE A 178 6.14 6.43 -10.75
C PHE A 178 6.42 5.81 -12.11
N TYR A 179 5.42 5.17 -12.69
CA TYR A 179 5.47 4.66 -14.06
C TYR A 179 4.53 5.44 -14.98
N ASP A 180 5.04 5.95 -16.09
CA ASP A 180 4.22 6.61 -17.12
C ASP A 180 3.33 5.56 -17.79
N THR A 181 2.01 5.74 -17.72
CA THR A 181 1.00 4.84 -18.31
C THR A 181 0.82 5.06 -19.81
N GLY A 182 1.41 6.11 -20.38
CA GLY A 182 1.27 6.51 -21.78
C GLY A 182 0.06 7.41 -22.04
N LYS A 183 -0.71 7.77 -20.99
CA LYS A 183 -1.77 8.77 -21.12
C LYS A 183 -1.19 10.15 -21.48
N PRO A 184 -1.96 10.97 -22.22
CA PRO A 184 -1.57 12.35 -22.48
C PRO A 184 -1.44 13.13 -21.18
N LEU A 185 -0.60 14.17 -21.20
CA LEU A 185 -0.49 15.12 -20.10
C LEU A 185 -1.87 15.76 -19.84
N CYS A 186 -2.27 15.90 -18.57
CA CYS A 186 -3.52 16.58 -18.22
C CYS A 186 -3.42 18.12 -18.28
N GLY A 187 -2.27 18.65 -18.70
CA GLY A 187 -1.98 20.06 -18.82
C GLY A 187 -0.47 20.35 -18.78
N PRO A 188 -0.06 21.61 -18.96
CA PRO A 188 1.36 22.01 -19.00
C PRO A 188 2.14 21.72 -17.70
N THR A 189 1.44 21.64 -16.56
CA THR A 189 2.01 21.38 -15.23
C THR A 189 1.84 19.93 -14.77
N CYS A 190 1.44 19.04 -15.68
CA CYS A 190 1.22 17.63 -15.36
C CYS A 190 2.54 16.98 -14.91
N ARG A 191 2.52 16.41 -13.71
CA ARG A 191 3.68 15.85 -13.03
C ARG A 191 3.31 14.60 -12.23
N PRO A 192 4.29 13.79 -11.82
CA PRO A 192 4.08 12.82 -10.75
C PRO A 192 3.43 13.51 -9.53
N SER A 193 2.46 12.85 -8.88
CA SER A 193 1.44 13.39 -7.95
C SER A 193 0.10 13.88 -8.55
N CYS A 194 -0.03 14.01 -9.87
CA CYS A 194 -1.33 14.30 -10.49
C CYS A 194 -2.27 13.07 -10.49
N LEU A 195 -3.53 13.26 -10.07
CA LEU A 195 -4.58 12.22 -10.08
C LEU A 195 -5.14 11.88 -11.48
N CYS A 196 -4.52 12.36 -12.56
CA CYS A 196 -4.97 12.11 -13.93
C CYS A 196 -4.70 10.68 -14.44
N GLY A 197 -3.91 9.91 -13.69
CA GLY A 197 -3.51 8.55 -14.03
C GLY A 197 -2.47 8.46 -15.14
N LYS A 198 -1.81 9.56 -15.52
CA LYS A 198 -0.62 9.53 -16.39
C LYS A 198 0.56 8.86 -15.69
N TYR A 199 0.81 9.23 -14.44
CA TYR A 199 1.87 8.67 -13.63
C TYR A 199 1.23 7.77 -12.58
N PHE A 200 1.64 6.52 -12.57
CA PHE A 200 1.17 5.51 -11.63
C PHE A 200 2.20 5.33 -10.53
N GLU A 201 1.83 5.62 -9.28
CA GLU A 201 2.73 5.39 -8.14
C GLU A 201 2.94 3.89 -7.95
N LEU A 202 4.21 3.47 -7.96
CA LEU A 202 4.60 2.09 -7.73
C LEU A 202 4.98 1.87 -6.28
N TRP A 203 5.88 2.71 -5.77
CA TRP A 203 6.63 2.39 -4.57
C TRP A 203 7.15 3.68 -3.94
N ASN A 204 7.06 3.77 -2.62
CA ASN A 204 7.58 4.88 -1.83
C ASN A 204 8.73 4.41 -0.92
N ASP A 205 9.87 5.09 -0.98
CA ASP A 205 11.03 4.91 -0.09
C ASP A 205 11.10 6.08 0.89
N VAL A 206 10.72 5.84 2.13
CA VAL A 206 10.74 6.78 3.25
C VAL A 206 12.07 6.71 3.98
N PHE A 207 12.70 7.86 4.13
CA PHE A 207 13.97 8.01 4.82
C PHE A 207 13.72 8.57 6.22
N MET A 208 13.43 7.68 7.17
CA MET A 208 13.12 8.07 8.54
C MET A 208 14.38 8.56 9.25
N GLU A 209 14.53 9.87 9.27
CA GLU A 209 15.62 10.57 9.94
C GLU A 209 15.13 11.58 10.99
N TYR A 210 13.81 11.74 11.15
CA TYR A 210 13.20 12.62 12.14
C TYR A 210 12.19 11.89 13.03
N ASN A 211 12.02 12.38 14.25
CA ASN A 211 10.96 12.04 15.18
C ASN A 211 10.11 13.29 15.42
N LYS A 212 8.81 13.22 15.09
CA LYS A 212 7.89 14.31 15.40
C LYS A 212 7.46 14.20 16.87
N THR A 213 7.69 15.24 17.64
CA THR A 213 7.33 15.31 19.06
C THR A 213 5.90 15.81 19.24
N SER A 214 5.37 15.68 20.46
CA SER A 214 4.03 16.19 20.82
C SER A 214 3.90 17.71 20.72
N SER A 215 5.02 18.45 20.81
CA SER A 215 5.07 19.89 20.55
C SER A 215 5.04 20.25 19.07
N GLY A 216 5.07 19.26 18.17
CA GLY A 216 5.10 19.45 16.73
C GLY A 216 6.51 19.70 16.15
N CYS A 217 7.56 19.61 16.97
CA CYS A 217 8.94 19.75 16.54
C CYS A 217 9.44 18.46 15.87
N TYR A 218 10.43 18.58 14.98
CA TYR A 218 11.09 17.45 14.33
C TYR A 218 12.51 17.32 14.87
N GLU A 219 12.73 16.30 15.71
CA GLU A 219 14.05 15.99 16.27
C GLU A 219 14.73 14.93 15.41
N VAL A 220 16.06 14.99 15.27
CA VAL A 220 16.79 13.99 14.48
C VAL A 220 16.79 12.65 15.22
N LEU A 221 16.47 11.56 14.54
CA LEU A 221 16.53 10.20 15.10
C LEU A 221 17.97 9.79 15.41
N LYS A 222 18.16 8.99 16.47
CA LYS A 222 19.47 8.43 16.85
C LYS A 222 20.09 7.57 15.73
N GLN A 223 19.25 6.93 14.93
CA GLN A 223 19.64 6.13 13.79
C GLN A 223 18.79 6.54 12.58
N LYS A 224 19.40 6.50 11.41
CA LYS A 224 18.72 6.71 10.14
C LYS A 224 18.15 5.38 9.66
N ASN A 225 16.88 5.37 9.30
CA ASN A 225 16.20 4.16 8.85
C ASN A 225 15.64 4.32 7.45
N VAL A 226 15.45 3.19 6.78
CA VAL A 226 14.71 3.11 5.52
C VAL A 226 13.44 2.33 5.77
N ASP A 227 12.33 2.86 5.27
CA ASP A 227 11.04 2.20 5.20
C ASP A 227 10.51 2.31 3.78
N THR A 228 10.28 1.19 3.12
CA THR A 228 9.74 1.19 1.76
C THR A 228 8.37 0.55 1.73
N GLY A 229 7.46 1.03 0.89
CA GLY A 229 6.12 0.45 0.73
C GLY A 229 5.64 0.44 -0.73
N MET A 230 5.38 -0.74 -1.28
CA MET A 230 4.81 -0.95 -2.61
C MET A 230 3.45 -1.64 -2.52
N GLY A 231 2.40 -1.03 -3.06
CA GLY A 231 1.06 -1.63 -3.08
C GLY A 231 0.99 -2.82 -4.04
N VAL A 232 0.65 -4.01 -3.54
CA VAL A 232 0.59 -5.25 -4.33
C VAL A 232 -0.47 -5.14 -5.42
N GLU A 233 -1.70 -4.79 -5.07
CA GLU A 233 -2.83 -4.73 -5.99
C GLU A 233 -2.61 -3.69 -7.10
N HIS A 234 -2.05 -2.55 -6.71
CA HIS A 234 -1.72 -1.44 -7.60
C HIS A 234 -0.68 -1.88 -8.63
N THR A 235 0.45 -2.39 -8.13
CA THR A 235 1.55 -2.83 -8.98
C THR A 235 1.12 -3.99 -9.88
N ALA A 236 0.35 -4.95 -9.38
CA ALA A 236 -0.21 -6.05 -10.17
C ALA A 236 -1.13 -5.53 -11.28
N ALA A 237 -2.03 -4.59 -10.98
CA ALA A 237 -2.92 -3.99 -11.98
C ALA A 237 -2.12 -3.34 -13.12
N MET A 238 -1.08 -2.58 -12.79
CA MET A 238 -0.20 -1.98 -13.79
C MET A 238 0.53 -3.04 -14.63
N LEU A 239 1.15 -4.04 -13.98
CA LEU A 239 1.92 -5.09 -14.63
C LEU A 239 1.08 -6.05 -15.49
N GLU A 240 -0.22 -6.13 -15.22
CA GLU A 240 -1.20 -6.87 -16.01
C GLU A 240 -1.87 -6.00 -17.08
N GLY A 241 -1.60 -4.70 -17.13
CA GLY A 241 -2.24 -3.75 -18.04
C GLY A 241 -3.73 -3.55 -17.76
N LYS A 242 -4.17 -3.76 -16.51
CA LYS A 242 -5.56 -3.56 -16.07
C LYS A 242 -5.86 -2.07 -15.89
N LYS A 243 -7.13 -1.70 -16.06
CA LYS A 243 -7.58 -0.31 -15.92
C LYS A 243 -7.81 0.10 -14.47
N ASN A 244 -8.04 -0.86 -13.59
CA ASN A 244 -8.30 -0.66 -12.18
C ASN A 244 -7.89 -1.90 -11.37
N VAL A 245 -7.76 -1.72 -10.06
CA VAL A 245 -7.32 -2.77 -9.13
C VAL A 245 -8.31 -3.93 -9.01
N PHE A 246 -9.59 -3.72 -9.33
CA PHE A 246 -10.64 -4.75 -9.22
C PHE A 246 -10.63 -5.76 -10.38
N GLU A 247 -9.84 -5.50 -11.42
CA GLU A 247 -9.68 -6.36 -12.60
C GLU A 247 -8.54 -7.39 -12.46
N ILE A 248 -7.70 -7.29 -11.42
CA ILE A 248 -6.58 -8.22 -11.21
C ILE A 248 -7.09 -9.60 -10.79
N ALA A 249 -6.29 -10.63 -11.04
CA ALA A 249 -6.65 -12.02 -10.74
C ALA A 249 -7.04 -12.25 -9.26
N ALA A 250 -6.44 -11.51 -8.32
CA ALA A 250 -6.71 -11.63 -6.89
C ALA A 250 -8.05 -11.02 -6.42
N ILE A 251 -8.70 -10.20 -7.24
CA ILE A 251 -9.94 -9.47 -6.86
C ILE A 251 -11.09 -9.76 -7.82
N ARG A 252 -10.79 -9.92 -9.11
CA ARG A 252 -11.80 -10.09 -10.16
C ARG A 252 -12.82 -11.22 -9.89
N PRO A 253 -12.46 -12.38 -9.31
CA PRO A 253 -13.44 -13.43 -9.01
C PRO A 253 -14.56 -12.96 -8.07
N ILE A 254 -14.23 -12.08 -7.10
CA ILE A 254 -15.20 -11.52 -6.16
C ILE A 254 -16.13 -10.54 -6.89
N ALA A 255 -15.56 -9.60 -7.65
CA ALA A 255 -16.35 -8.65 -8.43
C ALA A 255 -17.27 -9.34 -9.45
N LYS A 256 -16.77 -10.37 -10.13
CA LYS A 256 -17.56 -11.20 -11.04
C LYS A 256 -18.71 -11.91 -10.31
N ARG A 257 -18.47 -12.41 -9.09
CA ARG A 257 -19.55 -13.01 -8.30
C ARG A 257 -20.63 -12.00 -7.93
N VAL A 258 -20.26 -10.75 -7.62
CA VAL A 258 -21.23 -9.66 -7.40
C VAL A 258 -22.07 -9.42 -8.65
N GLU A 259 -21.45 -9.34 -9.82
CA GLU A 259 -22.13 -9.20 -11.13
C GLU A 259 -23.13 -10.34 -11.37
N GLU A 260 -22.73 -11.58 -11.13
CA GLU A 260 -23.57 -12.78 -11.27
C GLU A 260 -24.77 -12.75 -10.31
N ILE A 261 -24.55 -12.43 -9.04
CA ILE A 261 -25.63 -12.36 -8.03
C ILE A 261 -26.62 -11.25 -8.36
N ALA A 262 -26.13 -10.12 -8.88
CA ALA A 262 -26.96 -9.00 -9.32
C ALA A 262 -27.59 -9.21 -10.70
N SER A 263 -27.27 -10.30 -11.41
CA SER A 263 -27.68 -10.54 -12.81
C SER A 263 -27.29 -9.39 -13.76
N ILE A 264 -26.11 -8.81 -13.57
CA ILE A 264 -25.58 -7.70 -14.37
C ILE A 264 -24.48 -8.22 -15.30
N SER A 265 -24.71 -8.13 -16.62
CA SER A 265 -23.71 -8.48 -17.64
C SER A 265 -22.91 -7.27 -18.14
N MET A 266 -23.52 -6.09 -18.17
CA MET A 266 -22.89 -4.82 -18.59
C MET A 266 -23.23 -3.72 -17.58
N PRO A 267 -22.37 -3.47 -16.57
CA PRO A 267 -22.67 -2.51 -15.52
C PRO A 267 -22.65 -1.08 -16.04
N THR A 268 -23.68 -0.31 -15.67
CA THR A 268 -23.64 1.17 -15.75
C THR A 268 -22.58 1.73 -14.79
N PRO A 269 -22.14 3.00 -14.94
CA PRO A 269 -21.15 3.59 -14.02
C PRO A 269 -21.54 3.52 -12.54
N VAL A 270 -22.84 3.62 -12.22
CA VAL A 270 -23.35 3.51 -10.84
C VAL A 270 -23.26 2.06 -10.34
N GLN A 271 -23.59 1.09 -11.19
CA GLN A 271 -23.47 -0.33 -10.87
C GLN A 271 -21.99 -0.72 -10.71
N GLU A 272 -21.11 -0.25 -11.58
CA GLU A 272 -19.67 -0.50 -11.51
C GLU A 272 -19.08 0.01 -10.19
N LYS A 273 -19.41 1.25 -9.81
CA LYS A 273 -19.04 1.80 -8.50
C LYS A 273 -19.54 0.92 -7.35
N SER A 274 -20.77 0.45 -7.42
CA SER A 274 -21.39 -0.39 -6.39
C SER A 274 -20.71 -1.76 -6.28
N ILE A 275 -20.41 -2.40 -7.42
CA ILE A 275 -19.68 -3.67 -7.51
C ILE A 275 -18.31 -3.53 -6.83
N ARG A 276 -17.57 -2.46 -7.13
CA ARG A 276 -16.26 -2.18 -6.52
C ARG A 276 -16.35 -1.96 -5.01
N ILE A 277 -17.34 -1.20 -4.53
CA ILE A 277 -17.55 -0.99 -3.08
C ILE A 277 -17.87 -2.31 -2.37
N ILE A 278 -18.78 -3.11 -2.92
CA ILE A 278 -19.12 -4.43 -2.35
C ILE A 278 -17.87 -5.31 -2.30
N THR A 279 -17.13 -5.37 -3.40
CA THR A 279 -15.92 -6.19 -3.55
C THR A 279 -14.82 -5.82 -2.55
N ASP A 280 -14.52 -4.53 -2.42
CA ASP A 280 -13.55 -4.04 -1.44
C ASP A 280 -13.98 -4.35 -0.02
N HIS A 281 -15.21 -3.99 0.33
CA HIS A 281 -15.69 -4.08 1.70
C HIS A 281 -15.86 -5.53 2.17
N ILE A 282 -16.22 -6.46 1.30
CA ILE A 282 -16.25 -7.88 1.69
C ILE A 282 -14.84 -8.43 1.91
N ARG A 283 -13.87 -8.11 1.03
CA ARG A 283 -12.46 -8.46 1.26
C ARG A 283 -11.99 -7.97 2.61
N ALA A 284 -12.17 -6.68 2.87
CA ALA A 284 -11.72 -6.05 4.10
C ALA A 284 -12.43 -6.63 5.33
N SER A 285 -13.74 -6.90 5.26
CA SER A 285 -14.51 -7.48 6.36
C SER A 285 -14.08 -8.91 6.66
N THR A 286 -13.84 -9.73 5.64
CA THR A 286 -13.36 -11.12 5.81
C THR A 286 -11.98 -11.15 6.46
N PHE A 287 -11.03 -10.35 5.96
CA PHE A 287 -9.69 -10.27 6.56
C PHE A 287 -9.70 -9.74 7.99
N PHE A 288 -10.60 -8.81 8.30
CA PHE A 288 -10.74 -8.28 9.64
C PHE A 288 -11.36 -9.31 10.61
N LEU A 289 -12.38 -10.04 10.19
CA LEU A 289 -12.97 -11.12 11.00
C LEU A 289 -11.98 -12.27 11.24
N GLY A 290 -11.24 -12.66 10.19
CA GLY A 290 -10.23 -13.71 10.23
C GLY A 290 -8.86 -13.27 10.76
N ASP A 291 -8.70 -12.02 11.17
CA ASP A 291 -7.44 -11.52 11.75
C ASP A 291 -7.11 -12.25 13.05
N GLU A 292 -5.83 -12.34 13.39
CA GLU A 292 -5.31 -12.96 14.61
C GLU A 292 -6.08 -12.45 15.84
N ARG A 293 -6.37 -11.14 15.85
CA ARG A 293 -7.07 -10.44 16.94
C ARG A 293 -8.49 -9.99 16.57
N GLY A 294 -9.08 -10.64 15.58
CA GLY A 294 -10.36 -10.27 14.96
C GLY A 294 -11.44 -9.85 15.96
N VAL A 295 -12.18 -8.79 15.61
CA VAL A 295 -13.26 -8.23 16.46
C VAL A 295 -14.62 -8.45 15.81
N LYS A 296 -15.66 -8.53 16.64
CA LYS A 296 -17.04 -8.62 16.18
C LYS A 296 -17.61 -7.23 15.87
N PRO A 297 -18.60 -7.13 14.95
CA PRO A 297 -19.31 -5.88 14.68
C PRO A 297 -19.93 -5.28 15.96
N SER A 298 -19.65 -4.02 16.27
CA SER A 298 -20.11 -3.34 17.48
C SER A 298 -20.56 -1.89 17.19
N ASN A 299 -20.98 -1.15 18.22
CA ASN A 299 -21.35 0.27 18.10
C ASN A 299 -20.15 1.22 18.29
N VAL A 300 -18.97 0.72 18.63
CA VAL A 300 -17.80 1.53 19.02
C VAL A 300 -16.52 1.07 18.32
N ASP A 301 -15.59 2.00 18.12
CA ASP A 301 -14.22 1.77 17.65
C ASP A 301 -14.10 0.84 16.43
N ARG A 302 -13.20 -0.14 16.49
CA ARG A 302 -12.90 -1.12 15.45
C ARG A 302 -14.14 -1.90 15.02
N GLY A 303 -14.98 -2.30 15.99
CA GLY A 303 -16.23 -3.01 15.70
C GLY A 303 -17.26 -2.15 14.97
N TYR A 304 -17.27 -0.83 15.20
CA TYR A 304 -18.09 0.10 14.43
C TYR A 304 -17.62 0.20 12.98
N VAL A 305 -16.30 0.26 12.74
CA VAL A 305 -15.74 0.28 11.38
C VAL A 305 -16.14 -0.98 10.62
N LEU A 306 -15.97 -2.17 11.21
CA LEU A 306 -16.40 -3.43 10.58
C LEU A 306 -17.90 -3.42 10.25
N ARG A 307 -18.74 -3.02 11.22
CA ARG A 307 -20.18 -2.89 11.01
C ARG A 307 -20.50 -1.94 9.85
N ARG A 308 -19.78 -0.82 9.74
CA ARG A 308 -19.97 0.19 8.70
C ARG A 308 -19.65 -0.39 7.32
N LEU A 309 -18.55 -1.14 7.17
CA LEU A 309 -18.19 -1.79 5.90
C LEU A 309 -19.26 -2.79 5.46
N ILE A 310 -19.67 -3.70 6.37
CA ILE A 310 -20.71 -4.70 6.11
C ILE A 310 -22.02 -4.02 5.69
N ARG A 311 -22.48 -3.00 6.43
CA ARG A 311 -23.71 -2.27 6.11
C ARG A 311 -23.62 -1.52 4.78
N ARG A 312 -22.46 -0.94 4.45
CA ARG A 312 -22.25 -0.29 3.14
C ARG A 312 -22.32 -1.33 2.02
N ALA A 313 -21.66 -2.48 2.15
CA ALA A 313 -21.75 -3.55 1.16
C ALA A 313 -23.21 -4.00 0.93
N ILE A 314 -23.98 -4.23 2.00
CA ILE A 314 -25.41 -4.56 1.91
C ILE A 314 -26.19 -3.46 1.18
N ARG A 315 -26.03 -2.19 1.59
CA ARG A 315 -26.72 -1.06 0.97
C ARG A 315 -26.43 -0.97 -0.53
N PHE A 316 -25.17 -1.11 -0.94
CA PHE A 316 -24.80 -1.06 -2.35
C PHE A 316 -25.28 -2.29 -3.13
N GLY A 317 -25.36 -3.46 -2.48
CA GLY A 317 -26.02 -4.64 -3.05
C GLY A 317 -27.50 -4.38 -3.34
N ARG A 318 -28.22 -3.76 -2.41
CA ARG A 318 -29.63 -3.36 -2.59
C ARG A 318 -29.80 -2.35 -3.72
N LEU A 319 -28.86 -1.39 -3.85
CA LEU A 319 -28.88 -0.38 -4.92
C LEU A 319 -28.80 -1.00 -6.33
N ILE A 320 -28.13 -2.15 -6.46
CA ILE A 320 -27.99 -2.88 -7.73
C ILE A 320 -28.94 -4.07 -7.85
N GLY A 321 -29.97 -4.15 -6.99
CA GLY A 321 -31.06 -5.14 -7.11
C GLY A 321 -30.83 -6.47 -6.40
N ILE A 322 -29.81 -6.61 -5.53
CA ILE A 322 -29.61 -7.85 -4.77
C ILE A 322 -30.56 -7.87 -3.57
N GLU A 323 -31.57 -8.75 -3.61
CA GLU A 323 -32.60 -8.84 -2.56
C GLU A 323 -32.34 -9.93 -1.50
N ARG A 324 -31.53 -10.93 -1.81
CA ARG A 324 -31.17 -12.02 -0.90
C ARG A 324 -29.93 -11.69 -0.07
N ASP A 325 -29.67 -12.50 0.95
CA ASP A 325 -28.37 -12.51 1.62
C ASP A 325 -27.30 -13.05 0.67
N PHE A 326 -26.16 -12.35 0.61
CA PHE A 326 -25.13 -12.62 -0.40
C PHE A 326 -23.69 -12.45 0.10
N LEU A 327 -23.49 -11.88 1.29
CA LEU A 327 -22.14 -11.60 1.79
C LEU A 327 -21.36 -12.88 2.12
N SER A 328 -22.01 -13.91 2.64
CA SER A 328 -21.35 -15.21 2.92
C SER A 328 -20.84 -15.86 1.64
N ASP A 329 -21.64 -15.86 0.56
CA ASP A 329 -21.21 -16.35 -0.77
C ASP A 329 -19.93 -15.64 -1.25
N LEU A 330 -19.82 -14.33 -0.99
CA LEU A 330 -18.65 -13.54 -1.38
C LEU A 330 -17.46 -13.77 -0.44
N ALA A 331 -17.71 -13.88 0.87
CA ALA A 331 -16.68 -14.15 1.87
C ALA A 331 -15.98 -15.49 1.58
N GLU A 332 -16.72 -16.52 1.19
CA GLU A 332 -16.15 -17.83 0.84
C GLU A 332 -15.14 -17.73 -0.32
N ILE A 333 -15.43 -16.89 -1.31
CA ILE A 333 -14.50 -16.63 -2.42
C ILE A 333 -13.24 -15.92 -1.90
N VAL A 334 -13.40 -14.94 -0.99
CA VAL A 334 -12.24 -14.27 -0.37
C VAL A 334 -11.39 -15.28 0.38
N ILE A 335 -11.98 -16.16 1.18
CA ILE A 335 -11.26 -17.20 1.95
C ILE A 335 -10.52 -18.13 0.99
N THR A 336 -11.22 -18.72 0.01
CA THR A 336 -10.62 -19.65 -0.97
C THR A 336 -9.43 -19.04 -1.73
N LEU A 337 -9.52 -17.76 -2.11
CA LEU A 337 -8.42 -17.10 -2.84
C LEU A 337 -7.15 -16.90 -1.99
N ASN A 338 -7.32 -16.81 -0.66
CA ASN A 338 -6.30 -16.34 0.27
C ASN A 338 -5.86 -17.37 1.31
N GLU A 339 -6.58 -18.48 1.50
CA GLU A 339 -6.34 -19.48 2.57
C GLU A 339 -4.95 -20.11 2.51
N SER A 340 -4.32 -20.18 1.34
CA SER A 340 -2.94 -20.69 1.20
C SER A 340 -1.90 -19.77 1.84
N GLU A 341 -2.14 -18.46 1.86
CA GLU A 341 -1.24 -17.45 2.43
C GLU A 341 -1.71 -17.02 3.84
N TYR A 342 -3.01 -17.11 4.10
CA TYR A 342 -3.69 -16.66 5.31
C TYR A 342 -4.62 -17.75 5.85
N PRO A 343 -4.10 -18.84 6.43
CA PRO A 343 -4.90 -20.01 6.85
C PRO A 343 -5.94 -19.69 7.92
N LEU A 344 -5.70 -18.67 8.75
CA LEU A 344 -6.64 -18.20 9.78
C LEU A 344 -7.99 -17.77 9.21
N LEU A 345 -8.06 -17.36 7.94
CA LEU A 345 -9.33 -17.03 7.29
C LEU A 345 -10.25 -18.24 7.22
N ARG A 346 -9.69 -19.42 6.92
CA ARG A 346 -10.45 -20.68 6.85
C ARG A 346 -10.70 -21.25 8.23
N GLU A 347 -9.74 -21.16 9.15
CA GLU A 347 -9.91 -21.64 10.52
C GLU A 347 -11.01 -20.89 11.31
N LYS A 348 -11.30 -19.64 10.92
CA LYS A 348 -12.27 -18.76 11.58
C LYS A 348 -13.54 -18.48 10.76
N GLU A 349 -13.80 -19.24 9.69
CA GLU A 349 -14.96 -19.07 8.80
C GLU A 349 -16.31 -18.96 9.53
#